data_AF-A0A7J4NS72-F1
#
_entry.id   AF-A0A7J4NS72-F1
#
_cell.length_a   1.000
_cell.length_b   1.000
_cell.length_c   1.000
_cell.angle_alpha   90.00
_cell.angle_beta   90.00
_cell.angle_gamma   90.00
#
_symmetry.space_group_name_H-M   'P 1'
#
loop_
_entity.id
_entity.type
_entity.pdbx_description
1 polymer ?
#
loop_
_entity_poly.entity_id
_entity_poly.type
_entity_poly.pdbx_seq_one_letter_code
_entity_poly.pdbx_strand_id
1 'polypeptide(L)'
;EAEAEAENQRKQAEKEAAERQARMDKELEERRKRLQNLDEKARKKEEELIRVAEKAKTIDFGTLGVAASSKLKKKVEKGTEDLEVADASRFDDKGEAFISDTDGGARISWSGKAGNRLTGVKGIKRGFAAAAVLTVSDDLQKIKGIGPFIEDKLHALGIYTFDQVGRMTAELEETVNVAIEFFPGRVKRDEWAKQARKFA
;
A
#
# COMPACT_ATOMS: atom_id res chain seq x y z
N GLU A 1 6.72 -30.39 -21.22
CA GLU A 1 7.31 -29.59 -20.13
C GLU A 1 6.87 -28.14 -20.16
N ALA A 2 7.03 -27.41 -21.27
CA ALA A 2 6.63 -25.98 -21.35
C ALA A 2 5.15 -25.70 -21.00
N GLU A 3 4.20 -26.55 -21.42
CA GLU A 3 2.78 -26.38 -21.08
C GLU A 3 2.48 -26.63 -19.60
N ALA A 4 3.12 -27.64 -18.99
CA ALA A 4 2.97 -27.95 -17.57
C ALA A 4 3.58 -26.85 -16.69
N GLU A 5 4.70 -26.26 -17.12
CA GLU A 5 5.32 -25.12 -16.45
C GLU A 5 4.47 -23.86 -16.56
N ALA A 6 3.91 -23.57 -17.74
CA ALA A 6 2.99 -22.46 -17.94
C ALA A 6 1.68 -22.62 -17.14
N GLU A 7 1.14 -23.83 -17.04
CA GLU A 7 -0.03 -24.13 -16.22
C GLU A 7 0.27 -23.93 -14.72
N ASN A 8 1.43 -24.38 -14.25
CA ASN A 8 1.85 -24.20 -12.86
C ASN A 8 2.05 -22.71 -12.52
N GLN A 9 2.66 -21.94 -13.42
CA GLN A 9 2.83 -20.48 -13.27
C GLN A 9 1.47 -19.77 -13.22
N ARG A 10 0.51 -20.16 -14.07
CA ARG A 10 -0.86 -19.60 -14.04
C ARG A 10 -1.56 -19.92 -12.72
N LYS A 11 -1.52 -21.17 -12.26
CA LYS A 11 -2.11 -21.58 -10.98
C LYS A 11 -1.49 -20.85 -9.79
N GLN A 12 -0.17 -20.60 -9.82
CA GLN A 12 0.50 -19.80 -8.80
C GLN A 12 0.03 -18.35 -8.83
N ALA A 13 0.00 -17.71 -10.01
CA ALA A 13 -0.49 -16.35 -10.15
C ALA A 13 -1.95 -16.19 -9.72
N GLU A 14 -2.83 -17.15 -10.08
CA GLU A 14 -4.23 -17.19 -9.64
C GLU A 14 -4.35 -17.36 -8.12
N LYS A 15 -3.53 -18.22 -7.52
CA LYS A 15 -3.51 -18.42 -6.08
C LYS A 15 -3.04 -17.15 -5.35
N GLU A 16 -1.95 -16.53 -5.79
CA GLU A 16 -1.47 -15.26 -5.21
C GLU A 16 -2.52 -14.15 -5.35
N ALA A 17 -3.22 -14.07 -6.48
CA ALA A 17 -4.32 -13.13 -6.69
C ALA A 17 -5.50 -13.40 -5.75
N ALA A 18 -5.91 -14.66 -5.58
CA ALA A 18 -6.99 -15.06 -4.69
C ALA A 18 -6.65 -14.82 -3.21
N GLU A 19 -5.43 -15.17 -2.78
CA GLU A 19 -4.95 -14.91 -1.42
C GLU A 19 -4.87 -13.41 -1.13
N ARG A 20 -4.47 -12.60 -2.11
CA ARG A 20 -4.49 -11.15 -2.00
C ARG A 20 -5.91 -10.62 -1.85
N GLN A 21 -6.84 -11.09 -2.68
CA GLN A 21 -8.24 -10.67 -2.62
C GLN A 21 -8.85 -11.01 -1.26
N ALA A 22 -8.63 -12.22 -0.76
CA ALA A 22 -9.07 -12.64 0.56
C ALA A 22 -8.45 -11.80 1.69
N ARG A 23 -7.16 -11.44 1.58
CA ARG A 23 -6.49 -10.56 2.53
C ARG A 23 -7.10 -9.16 2.54
N MET A 24 -7.37 -8.59 1.38
CA MET A 24 -8.04 -7.27 1.25
C MET A 24 -9.45 -7.31 1.82
N ASP A 25 -10.25 -8.31 1.49
CA ASP A 25 -11.63 -8.43 1.99
C ASP A 25 -11.66 -8.58 3.52
N LYS A 26 -10.73 -9.35 4.09
CA LYS A 26 -10.58 -9.47 5.54
C LYS A 26 -10.19 -8.13 6.19
N GLU A 27 -9.24 -7.40 5.60
CA GLU A 27 -8.83 -6.09 6.09
C GLU A 27 -9.99 -5.08 6.05
N LEU A 28 -10.79 -5.09 4.98
CA LEU A 28 -11.99 -4.25 4.86
C LEU A 28 -13.04 -4.60 5.92
N GLU A 29 -13.26 -5.88 6.20
CA GLU A 29 -14.19 -6.30 7.26
C GLU A 29 -13.74 -5.81 8.65
N GLU A 30 -12.46 -5.93 8.96
CA GLU A 30 -11.89 -5.43 10.22
C GLU A 30 -12.01 -3.90 10.34
N ARG A 31 -11.73 -3.17 9.25
CA ARG A 31 -11.94 -1.72 9.19
C ARG A 31 -13.41 -1.33 9.37
N ARG A 32 -14.35 -2.04 8.74
CA ARG A 32 -15.80 -1.81 8.90
C ARG A 32 -16.26 -2.02 10.34
N LYS A 33 -15.79 -3.07 11.02
CA LYS A 33 -16.11 -3.31 12.44
C LYS A 33 -15.61 -2.18 13.33
N ARG A 34 -14.44 -1.61 13.02
CA ARG A 34 -13.85 -0.51 13.79
C ARG A 34 -14.66 0.79 13.75
N LEU A 35 -15.44 1.03 12.68
CA LEU A 35 -16.26 2.24 12.54
C LEU A 35 -17.15 2.53 13.76
N GLN A 36 -17.58 1.50 14.48
CA GLN A 36 -18.43 1.62 15.67
C GLN A 36 -17.72 2.30 16.86
N ASN A 37 -16.38 2.25 16.90
CA ASN A 37 -15.55 2.73 18.01
C ASN A 37 -14.87 4.07 17.70
N LEU A 38 -15.14 4.67 16.54
CA LEU A 38 -14.55 5.93 16.09
C LEU A 38 -15.45 7.12 16.40
N ASP A 39 -14.85 8.28 16.67
CA ASP A 39 -15.57 9.54 16.69
C ASP A 39 -16.13 9.89 15.30
N GLU A 40 -17.09 10.80 15.23
CA GLU A 40 -17.80 11.11 13.98
C GLU A 40 -16.85 11.52 12.83
N LYS A 41 -15.80 12.29 13.13
CA LYS A 41 -14.86 12.76 12.12
C LYS A 41 -13.98 11.62 11.63
N ALA A 42 -13.44 10.82 12.54
CA ALA A 42 -12.65 9.65 12.19
C ALA A 42 -13.47 8.60 11.42
N ARG A 43 -14.72 8.37 11.83
CA ARG A 43 -15.63 7.44 11.19
C ARG A 43 -15.91 7.83 9.74
N LYS A 44 -16.26 9.10 9.47
CA LYS A 44 -16.50 9.58 8.10
C LYS A 44 -15.26 9.41 7.21
N LYS A 45 -14.07 9.69 7.74
CA LYS A 45 -12.82 9.49 6.99
C LYS A 45 -12.59 8.01 6.69
N GLU A 46 -12.74 7.14 7.68
CA GLU A 46 -12.53 5.70 7.52
C GLU A 46 -13.56 5.07 6.57
N GLU A 47 -14.84 5.49 6.65
CA GLU A 47 -15.88 5.07 5.71
C GLU A 47 -15.52 5.43 4.26
N GLU A 48 -14.97 6.62 4.04
CA GLU A 48 -14.49 7.03 2.71
C GLU A 48 -13.33 6.15 2.24
N LEU A 49 -12.35 5.88 3.11
CA LEU A 49 -11.20 5.02 2.77
C LEU A 49 -11.61 3.57 2.50
N ILE A 50 -12.57 3.03 3.25
CA ILE A 50 -13.14 1.69 3.01
C ILE A 50 -13.80 1.66 1.63
N ARG A 51 -14.63 2.67 1.30
CA ARG A 51 -15.31 2.75 0.00
C ARG A 51 -14.31 2.88 -1.15
N VAL A 52 -13.26 3.67 -0.98
CA VAL A 52 -12.17 3.77 -1.97
C VAL A 52 -11.44 2.44 -2.11
N ALA A 53 -11.07 1.80 -1.00
CA ALA A 53 -10.37 0.53 -1.01
C ALA A 53 -11.19 -0.61 -1.67
N GLU A 54 -12.52 -0.60 -1.55
CA GLU A 54 -13.37 -1.55 -2.29
C GLU A 54 -13.24 -1.42 -3.82
N LYS A 55 -12.94 -0.22 -4.31
CA LYS A 55 -12.71 0.02 -5.74
C LYS A 55 -11.32 -0.42 -6.19
N ALA A 56 -10.43 -0.85 -5.29
CA ALA A 56 -9.17 -1.49 -5.69
C ALA A 56 -9.42 -2.72 -6.58
N LYS A 57 -10.56 -3.38 -6.44
CA LYS A 57 -10.99 -4.54 -7.27
C LYS A 57 -11.11 -4.19 -8.76
N THR A 58 -11.30 -2.92 -9.11
CA THR A 58 -11.39 -2.48 -10.51
C THR A 58 -10.03 -2.11 -11.10
N ILE A 59 -8.96 -2.11 -10.31
CA ILE A 59 -7.62 -1.69 -10.74
C ILE A 59 -6.84 -2.90 -11.24
N ASP A 60 -6.29 -2.78 -12.44
CA ASP A 60 -5.40 -3.80 -13.02
C ASP A 60 -3.99 -3.73 -12.39
N PHE A 61 -3.80 -4.49 -11.33
CA PHE A 61 -2.50 -4.68 -10.69
C PHE A 61 -1.54 -5.60 -11.44
N GLY A 62 -2.01 -6.30 -12.48
CA GLY A 62 -1.11 -7.03 -13.39
C GLY A 62 -0.21 -6.06 -14.15
N THR A 63 -0.80 -4.94 -14.61
CA THR A 63 -0.06 -3.85 -15.24
C THR A 63 0.62 -2.93 -14.22
N LEU A 64 -0.11 -2.54 -13.16
CA LEU A 64 0.38 -1.56 -12.19
C LEU A 64 1.53 -2.10 -11.32
N GLY A 65 1.56 -3.42 -11.08
CA GLY A 65 2.45 -4.04 -10.10
C GLY A 65 2.01 -3.81 -8.66
N VAL A 66 2.70 -4.47 -7.73
CA VAL A 66 2.39 -4.43 -6.29
C VAL A 66 3.62 -4.06 -5.48
N ALA A 67 3.42 -3.23 -4.47
CA ALA A 67 4.46 -2.93 -3.50
C ALA A 67 4.76 -4.16 -2.63
N ALA A 68 6.04 -4.38 -2.31
CA ALA A 68 6.46 -5.40 -1.37
C ALA A 68 5.83 -5.11 0.01
N SER A 69 5.25 -6.12 0.65
CA SER A 69 4.68 -5.97 1.99
C SER A 69 4.91 -7.20 2.85
N SER A 70 4.99 -7.00 4.15
CA SER A 70 5.10 -8.08 5.13
C SER A 70 4.52 -7.65 6.48
N LYS A 71 4.00 -8.62 7.24
CA LYS A 71 3.54 -8.38 8.62
C LYS A 71 4.72 -8.24 9.56
N LEU A 72 4.52 -7.53 10.67
CA LEU A 72 5.45 -7.56 11.79
C LEU A 72 5.46 -8.95 12.45
N LYS A 73 6.61 -9.38 12.99
CA LYS A 73 6.65 -10.59 13.83
C LYS A 73 6.24 -10.31 15.27
N LYS A 74 6.47 -9.09 15.74
CA LYS A 74 6.25 -8.68 17.14
C LYS A 74 5.69 -7.27 17.18
N LYS A 75 5.08 -6.94 18.33
CA LYS A 75 4.69 -5.57 18.63
C LYS A 75 5.94 -4.67 18.59
N VAL A 76 5.79 -3.49 18.01
CA VAL A 76 6.82 -2.45 17.94
C VAL A 76 6.41 -1.30 18.83
N GLU A 77 7.36 -0.74 19.57
CA GLU A 77 7.15 0.42 20.43
C GLU A 77 7.54 1.73 19.74
N LYS A 78 7.05 2.84 20.28
CA LYS A 78 7.39 4.18 19.82
C LYS A 78 8.90 4.37 19.88
N GLY A 79 9.49 4.90 18.80
CA GLY A 79 10.92 5.20 18.76
C GLY A 79 11.83 3.98 18.64
N THR A 80 11.30 2.79 18.33
CA THR A 80 12.18 1.65 18.00
C THR A 80 13.06 2.00 16.81
N GLU A 81 14.33 1.59 16.90
CA GLU A 81 15.30 1.73 15.81
C GLU A 81 15.50 0.40 15.06
N ASP A 82 14.90 -0.69 15.55
CA ASP A 82 14.93 -1.99 14.90
C ASP A 82 13.52 -2.60 14.89
N LEU A 83 13.20 -3.31 13.81
CA LEU A 83 11.98 -4.11 13.73
C LEU A 83 12.22 -5.40 12.96
N GLU A 84 11.38 -6.40 13.20
CA GLU A 84 11.46 -7.69 12.52
C GLU A 84 10.13 -7.98 11.80
N VAL A 85 10.21 -8.24 10.50
CA VAL A 85 9.06 -8.60 9.66
C VAL A 85 9.04 -10.10 9.39
N ALA A 86 7.88 -10.63 8.99
CA ALA A 86 7.74 -12.03 8.64
C ALA A 86 8.64 -12.43 7.47
N ASP A 87 8.65 -11.64 6.40
CA ASP A 87 9.46 -11.83 5.21
C ASP A 87 9.94 -10.47 4.64
N ALA A 88 11.25 -10.25 4.61
CA ALA A 88 11.85 -9.05 4.01
C ALA A 88 12.57 -9.36 2.69
N SER A 89 12.33 -10.51 2.07
CA SER A 89 13.03 -10.95 0.85
C SER A 89 12.94 -9.92 -0.29
N ARG A 90 11.77 -9.28 -0.45
CA ARG A 90 11.49 -8.25 -1.46
C ARG A 90 11.77 -6.81 -1.01
N PHE A 91 12.39 -6.62 0.16
CA PHE A 91 12.73 -5.30 0.70
C PHE A 91 14.19 -4.99 0.40
N ASP A 92 14.50 -3.75 0.03
CA ASP A 92 15.88 -3.31 -0.15
C ASP A 92 16.63 -3.14 1.19
N ASP A 93 17.96 -3.04 1.14
CA ASP A 93 18.79 -2.86 2.35
C ASP A 93 18.53 -1.54 3.07
N LYS A 94 18.04 -0.55 2.34
CA LYS A 94 17.58 0.75 2.84
C LYS A 94 16.35 1.17 2.06
N GLY A 95 15.44 1.89 2.70
CA GLY A 95 14.23 2.31 2.02
C GLY A 95 13.21 2.98 2.93
N GLU A 96 12.03 3.19 2.37
CA GLU A 96 10.88 3.78 3.03
C GLU A 96 9.68 2.83 2.93
N ALA A 97 8.84 2.86 3.95
CA ALA A 97 7.65 2.04 4.02
C ALA A 97 6.53 2.73 4.79
N PHE A 98 5.31 2.33 4.48
CA PHE A 98 4.13 2.67 5.22
C PHE A 98 3.80 1.49 6.13
N ILE A 99 3.92 1.71 7.43
CA ILE A 99 3.43 0.76 8.42
C ILE A 99 1.97 1.10 8.73
N SER A 100 1.07 0.13 8.62
CA SER A 100 -0.34 0.29 8.92
C SER A 100 -0.85 -0.80 9.83
N ASP A 101 -1.73 -0.42 10.75
CA ASP A 101 -2.59 -1.34 11.48
C ASP A 101 -4.01 -0.78 11.52
N THR A 102 -4.92 -1.54 12.13
CA THR A 102 -5.69 -1.02 13.27
C THR A 102 -6.00 0.46 13.26
N ASP A 103 -5.09 1.19 13.89
CA ASP A 103 -5.18 2.56 14.36
C ASP A 103 -4.67 3.59 13.35
N GLY A 104 -4.43 3.17 12.12
CA GLY A 104 -3.95 4.00 11.02
C GLY A 104 -2.53 3.61 10.62
N GLY A 105 -1.87 4.48 9.85
CA GLY A 105 -0.51 4.22 9.42
C GLY A 105 0.44 5.37 9.62
N ALA A 106 1.73 5.07 9.45
CA ALA A 106 2.81 6.03 9.50
C ALA A 106 3.85 5.68 8.45
N ARG A 107 4.47 6.70 7.86
CA ARG A 107 5.69 6.51 7.07
C ARG A 107 6.87 6.28 8.01
N ILE A 108 7.67 5.29 7.66
CA ILE A 108 8.92 4.94 8.31
C ILE A 108 10.02 4.82 7.25
N SER A 109 11.27 4.86 7.70
CA SER A 109 12.43 4.56 6.88
C SER A 109 13.40 3.67 7.64
N TRP A 110 14.23 2.91 6.92
CA TRP A 110 15.32 2.12 7.49
C TRP A 110 16.61 2.34 6.70
N SER A 111 17.75 2.12 7.36
CA SER A 111 19.08 2.31 6.75
C SER A 111 19.89 1.02 6.63
N GLY A 112 19.40 -0.10 7.16
CA GLY A 112 20.02 -1.40 7.00
C GLY A 112 19.02 -2.55 7.10
N LYS A 113 19.37 -3.68 6.47
CA LYS A 113 18.62 -4.94 6.54
C LYS A 113 19.58 -6.10 6.85
N ALA A 114 19.19 -6.95 7.80
CA ALA A 114 19.88 -8.19 8.12
C ALA A 114 18.86 -9.34 8.13
N GLY A 115 18.73 -10.05 7.01
CA GLY A 115 17.66 -11.02 6.81
C GLY A 115 16.29 -10.35 6.89
N ASN A 116 15.47 -10.73 7.88
CA ASN A 116 14.14 -10.15 8.10
C ASN A 116 14.12 -9.03 9.16
N ARG A 117 15.28 -8.61 9.66
CA ARG A 117 15.42 -7.49 10.59
C ARG A 117 15.77 -6.22 9.82
N LEU A 118 15.00 -5.16 10.01
CA LEU A 118 15.31 -3.81 9.54
C LEU A 118 15.94 -3.03 10.70
N THR A 119 17.02 -2.30 10.41
CA THR A 119 17.82 -1.55 11.39
C THR A 119 17.92 -0.08 11.03
N GLY A 120 18.15 0.78 12.03
CA GLY A 120 18.19 2.24 11.84
C GLY A 120 16.83 2.81 11.45
N VAL A 121 15.76 2.18 11.95
CA VAL A 121 14.37 2.53 11.68
C VAL A 121 14.06 3.91 12.26
N LYS A 122 13.43 4.77 11.46
CA LYS A 122 12.94 6.10 11.85
C LYS A 122 11.48 6.27 11.48
N GLY A 123 10.80 7.21 12.14
CA GLY A 123 9.40 7.55 11.84
C GLY A 123 8.34 6.81 12.67
N ILE A 124 8.75 5.91 13.57
CA ILE A 124 7.85 5.19 14.48
C ILE A 124 7.38 6.12 15.61
N LYS A 125 6.32 6.90 15.35
CA LYS A 125 5.78 7.91 16.27
C LYS A 125 4.84 7.34 17.35
N ARG A 126 4.42 6.09 17.20
CA ARG A 126 3.58 5.32 18.14
C ARG A 126 3.93 3.84 18.09
N GLY A 127 3.36 3.05 19.01
CA GLY A 127 3.46 1.59 18.93
C GLY A 127 2.54 0.99 17.86
N PHE A 128 2.96 -0.13 17.30
CA PHE A 128 2.23 -0.93 16.30
C PHE A 128 2.10 -2.38 16.79
N ALA A 129 0.93 -2.98 16.60
CA ALA A 129 0.70 -4.38 16.97
C ALA A 129 1.46 -5.35 16.04
N ALA A 130 1.64 -6.60 16.46
CA ALA A 130 2.26 -7.62 15.61
C ALA A 130 1.44 -7.90 14.32
N ALA A 131 0.14 -7.58 14.31
CA ALA A 131 -0.69 -7.68 13.12
C ALA A 131 -0.45 -6.56 12.10
N ALA A 132 0.34 -5.52 12.44
CA ALA A 132 0.63 -4.42 11.54
C ALA A 132 1.33 -4.92 10.27
N VAL A 133 0.99 -4.30 9.16
CA VAL A 133 1.55 -4.55 7.84
C VAL A 133 2.55 -3.45 7.54
N LEU A 134 3.74 -3.84 7.13
CA LEU A 134 4.73 -2.96 6.57
C LEU A 134 4.71 -3.10 5.06
N THR A 135 4.41 -2.02 4.34
CA THR A 135 4.39 -1.99 2.87
C THR A 135 5.43 -0.99 2.39
N VAL A 136 6.36 -1.42 1.54
CA VAL A 136 7.33 -0.52 0.89
C VAL A 136 6.58 0.59 0.18
N SER A 137 6.98 1.83 0.39
CA SER A 137 6.23 3.00 -0.07
C SER A 137 7.14 4.18 -0.33
N ASP A 138 6.83 4.92 -1.37
CA ASP A 138 7.46 6.19 -1.70
C ASP A 138 6.71 7.38 -1.13
N ASP A 139 7.33 8.56 -1.23
CA ASP A 139 6.68 9.85 -0.97
C ASP A 139 5.87 10.35 -2.17
N LEU A 140 4.68 9.79 -2.37
CA LEU A 140 3.80 10.14 -3.49
C LEU A 140 3.45 11.63 -3.51
N GLN A 141 3.52 12.33 -2.37
CA GLN A 141 3.32 13.77 -2.28
C GLN A 141 4.37 14.60 -3.05
N LYS A 142 5.49 14.00 -3.48
CA LYS A 142 6.43 14.63 -4.42
C LYS A 142 5.83 14.86 -5.81
N ILE A 143 4.75 14.16 -6.15
CA ILE A 143 4.01 14.36 -7.40
C ILE A 143 3.04 15.52 -7.20
N LYS A 144 3.15 16.54 -8.05
CA LYS A 144 2.25 17.70 -8.00
C LYS A 144 0.81 17.26 -8.21
N GLY A 145 -0.05 17.61 -7.26
CA GLY A 145 -1.47 17.27 -7.27
C GLY A 145 -1.84 16.14 -6.29
N ILE A 146 -0.85 15.42 -5.76
CA ILE A 146 -1.02 14.44 -4.69
C ILE A 146 -0.71 15.12 -3.35
N GLY A 147 -1.76 15.36 -2.56
CA GLY A 147 -1.62 15.78 -1.16
C GLY A 147 -1.85 14.60 -0.20
N PRO A 148 -1.70 14.81 1.13
CA PRO A 148 -1.86 13.74 2.13
C PRO A 148 -3.17 12.96 2.02
N PHE A 149 -4.26 13.66 1.70
CA PHE A 149 -5.58 13.04 1.53
C PHE A 149 -5.66 12.12 0.29
N ILE A 150 -5.00 12.51 -0.80
CA ILE A 150 -4.96 11.71 -2.03
C ILE A 150 -4.01 10.53 -1.83
N GLU A 151 -2.88 10.73 -1.17
CA GLU A 151 -1.96 9.65 -0.80
C GLU A 151 -2.65 8.59 0.07
N ASP A 152 -3.43 8.99 1.09
CA ASP A 152 -4.24 8.06 1.90
C ASP A 152 -5.18 7.22 1.02
N LYS A 153 -5.82 7.83 0.02
CA LYS A 153 -6.71 7.13 -0.92
C LYS A 153 -5.95 6.20 -1.87
N LEU A 154 -4.78 6.60 -2.37
CA LEU A 154 -3.91 5.75 -3.18
C LEU A 154 -3.41 4.55 -2.37
N HIS A 155 -3.00 4.75 -1.12
CA HIS A 155 -2.66 3.67 -0.20
C HIS A 155 -3.86 2.75 0.04
N ALA A 156 -5.07 3.29 0.22
CA ALA A 156 -6.29 2.51 0.34
C ALA A 156 -6.58 1.67 -0.92
N LEU A 157 -6.21 2.17 -2.10
CA LEU A 157 -6.25 1.40 -3.35
C LEU A 157 -5.13 0.36 -3.45
N GLY A 158 -4.06 0.44 -2.66
CA GLY A 158 -2.89 -0.43 -2.77
C GLY A 158 -1.76 0.12 -3.64
N ILE A 159 -1.75 1.43 -3.87
CA ILE A 159 -0.77 2.16 -4.68
C ILE A 159 0.13 2.94 -3.72
N TYR A 160 1.38 2.49 -3.58
CA TYR A 160 2.33 3.00 -2.59
C TYR A 160 3.61 3.57 -3.19
N THR A 161 3.93 3.24 -4.45
CA THR A 161 5.25 3.54 -5.05
C THR A 161 5.16 4.39 -6.30
N PHE A 162 6.23 5.10 -6.61
CA PHE A 162 6.37 5.86 -7.85
C PHE A 162 6.36 4.95 -9.08
N ASP A 163 6.91 3.75 -8.98
CA ASP A 163 6.87 2.75 -10.06
C ASP A 163 5.42 2.40 -10.43
N GLN A 164 4.57 2.11 -9.45
CA GLN A 164 3.15 1.86 -9.68
C GLN A 164 2.48 3.05 -10.38
N VAL A 165 2.65 4.27 -9.86
CA VAL A 165 2.05 5.47 -10.46
C VAL A 165 2.61 5.71 -11.88
N GLY A 166 3.90 5.48 -12.10
CA GLY A 166 4.55 5.63 -13.39
C GLY A 166 4.07 4.64 -14.45
N ARG A 167 3.64 3.45 -14.04
CA ARG A 167 3.10 2.39 -14.91
C ARG A 167 1.65 2.59 -15.32
N MET A 168 0.95 3.58 -14.76
CA MET A 168 -0.44 3.85 -15.16
C MET A 168 -0.54 4.12 -16.66
N THR A 169 -1.37 3.32 -17.33
CA THR A 169 -1.85 3.58 -18.70
C THR A 169 -2.97 4.61 -18.65
N ALA A 170 -3.39 5.15 -19.80
CA ALA A 170 -4.50 6.10 -19.86
C ALA A 170 -5.80 5.54 -19.24
N GLU A 171 -6.05 4.24 -19.41
CA GLU A 171 -7.19 3.53 -18.81
C GLU A 171 -7.05 3.40 -17.29
N LEU A 172 -5.84 3.08 -16.79
CA LEU A 172 -5.56 3.04 -15.37
C LEU A 172 -5.65 4.42 -14.71
N GLU A 173 -5.21 5.49 -15.39
CA GLU A 173 -5.34 6.86 -14.90
C GLU A 173 -6.81 7.23 -14.69
N GLU A 174 -7.68 6.87 -15.64
CA GLU A 174 -9.12 7.09 -15.53
C GLU A 174 -9.74 6.25 -14.40
N THR A 175 -9.41 4.97 -14.37
CA THR A 175 -9.89 4.02 -13.35
C THR A 175 -9.51 4.50 -11.94
N VAL A 176 -8.24 4.86 -11.74
CA VAL A 176 -7.75 5.38 -10.45
C VAL A 176 -8.42 6.70 -10.11
N ASN A 177 -8.61 7.61 -11.08
CA ASN A 177 -9.29 8.89 -10.84
C ASN A 177 -10.73 8.70 -10.34
N VAL A 178 -11.47 7.76 -10.93
CA VAL A 178 -12.82 7.39 -10.49
C VAL A 178 -12.79 6.70 -9.11
N ALA A 179 -11.79 5.84 -8.89
CA ALA A 179 -11.64 5.08 -7.66
C ALA A 179 -11.37 5.98 -6.44
N ILE A 180 -10.51 6.99 -6.56
CA ILE A 180 -10.21 7.95 -5.48
C ILE A 180 -11.34 8.97 -5.22
N GLU A 181 -12.43 8.95 -5.99
CA GLU A 181 -13.58 9.85 -5.83
C GLU A 181 -13.19 11.33 -5.81
N PHE A 182 -12.26 11.70 -6.67
CA PHE A 182 -11.75 13.06 -6.77
C PHE A 182 -12.22 13.75 -8.05
N PHE A 183 -11.89 15.05 -8.20
CA PHE A 183 -12.28 15.82 -9.38
C PHE A 183 -11.97 15.06 -10.68
N PRO A 184 -12.94 14.93 -11.59
CA PRO A 184 -12.76 14.17 -12.82
C PRO A 184 -11.52 14.59 -13.61
N GLY A 185 -10.75 13.59 -14.07
CA GLY A 185 -9.61 13.77 -14.97
C GLY A 185 -8.34 14.37 -14.35
N ARG A 186 -8.27 14.54 -13.03
CA ARG A 186 -7.12 15.14 -12.34
C ARG A 186 -5.83 14.34 -12.55
N VAL A 187 -5.89 13.01 -12.44
CA VAL A 187 -4.71 12.13 -12.56
C VAL A 187 -3.97 12.38 -13.87
N LYS A 188 -4.70 12.37 -14.99
CA LYS A 188 -4.18 12.60 -16.34
C LYS A 188 -3.80 14.06 -16.59
N ARG A 189 -4.65 15.00 -16.18
CA ARG A 189 -4.41 16.44 -16.39
C ARG A 189 -3.18 16.94 -15.65
N ASP A 190 -2.97 16.46 -14.44
CA ASP A 190 -1.80 16.79 -13.64
C ASP A 190 -0.59 15.89 -14.01
N GLU A 191 -0.69 15.05 -15.04
CA GLU A 191 0.38 14.19 -15.58
C GLU A 191 1.08 13.31 -14.50
N TRP A 192 0.32 12.69 -13.58
CA TRP A 192 0.90 11.97 -12.44
C TRP A 192 1.86 10.86 -12.89
N ALA A 193 1.48 10.05 -13.87
CA ALA A 193 2.34 8.96 -14.37
C ALA A 193 3.69 9.48 -14.89
N LYS A 194 3.66 10.58 -15.65
CA LYS A 194 4.87 11.23 -16.19
C LYS A 194 5.75 11.81 -15.09
N GLN A 195 5.16 12.37 -14.04
CA GLN A 195 5.90 12.89 -12.90
C GLN A 195 6.54 11.75 -12.07
N ALA A 196 5.78 10.68 -11.81
CA ALA A 196 6.23 9.54 -11.03
C ALA A 196 7.45 8.84 -11.66
N ARG A 197 7.48 8.72 -12.99
CA ARG A 197 8.62 8.17 -13.75
C ARG A 197 9.95 8.91 -13.54
N LYS A 198 9.94 10.11 -12.96
CA LYS A 198 11.17 10.84 -12.61
C LYS A 198 11.82 10.35 -11.31
N PHE A 199 11.08 9.57 -10.54
CA PHE A 199 11.50 9.07 -9.22
C PHE A 199 11.60 7.54 -9.15
N ALA A 200 11.02 6.83 -10.13
CA ALA A 200 11.03 5.37 -10.27
C ALA A 200 12.34 4.84 -10.85
#